data_AF-A0A1E1W5Y4-F1
#
_entry.id   AF-A0A1E1W5Y4-F1
#
_cell.length_a   1.000
_cell.length_b   1.000
_cell.length_c   1.000
_cell.angle_alpha   90.00
_cell.angle_beta   90.00
_cell.angle_gamma   90.00
#
_symmetry.space_group_name_H-M   'P 1'
#
loop_
_entity.id
_entity.type
_entity.pdbx_description
1 polymer ?
#
loop_
_entity_poly.entity_id
_entity_poly.type
_entity_poly.pdbx_seq_one_letter_code
_entity_poly.pdbx_strand_id
1 'polypeptide(L)'
;RKDMRSTLSPAFTSSKMKLMLPFMMEVGDHMVLNLKKNIKEGKTPYLDVDAKDLTSRFANDVIATCAFGLKVDSHTERDNQFYAQGLKASSFKFKQLILFFMSFAFPKLTKVSIQVYYNSLMLQL
;
A
#
# COMPACT_ATOMS: atom_id res chain seq x y z
N ARG A 1 -19.06 12.52 6.41
CA ARG A 1 -18.90 11.04 6.53
C ARG A 1 -19.89 10.27 5.66
N LYS A 2 -21.18 10.65 5.63
CA LYS A 2 -22.21 9.99 4.80
C LYS A 2 -21.89 10.09 3.31
N ASP A 3 -21.51 11.28 2.85
CA ASP A 3 -21.32 11.56 1.41
C ASP A 3 -20.18 10.75 0.80
N MET A 4 -19.01 10.73 1.46
CA MET A 4 -17.86 9.91 1.05
C MET A 4 -18.21 8.41 1.01
N ARG A 5 -18.98 7.92 1.98
CA ARG A 5 -19.41 6.51 1.99
C ARG A 5 -20.36 6.23 0.83
N SER A 6 -21.36 7.08 0.60
CA SER A 6 -22.29 6.90 -0.53
C SER A 6 -21.60 6.92 -1.89
N THR A 7 -20.52 7.68 -2.04
CA THR A 7 -19.75 7.73 -3.28
C THR A 7 -18.87 6.49 -3.49
N LEU A 8 -18.23 5.96 -2.44
CA LEU A 8 -17.27 4.85 -2.57
C LEU A 8 -17.92 3.47 -2.50
N SER A 9 -18.98 3.28 -1.70
CA SER A 9 -19.62 1.97 -1.50
C SER A 9 -20.04 1.26 -2.81
N PRO A 10 -20.57 1.94 -3.84
CA PRO A 10 -20.93 1.30 -5.11
C PRO A 10 -19.76 0.61 -5.83
N ALA A 11 -18.52 1.10 -5.65
CA ALA A 11 -17.33 0.52 -6.27
C ALA A 11 -16.94 -0.85 -5.69
N PHE A 12 -17.42 -1.19 -4.48
CA PHE A 12 -17.07 -2.42 -3.76
C PHE A 12 -18.22 -3.44 -3.71
N THR A 13 -19.21 -3.33 -4.60
CA THR A 13 -20.27 -4.34 -4.72
C THR A 13 -19.71 -5.65 -5.26
N SER A 14 -20.36 -6.78 -4.95
CA SER A 14 -19.89 -8.11 -5.39
C SER A 14 -19.74 -8.23 -6.90
N SER A 15 -20.58 -7.54 -7.69
CA SER A 15 -20.46 -7.51 -9.15
C SER A 15 -19.20 -6.77 -9.60
N LYS A 16 -18.86 -5.63 -8.98
CA LYS A 16 -17.63 -4.89 -9.27
C LYS A 16 -16.39 -5.64 -8.79
N MET A 17 -16.44 -6.27 -7.62
CA MET A 17 -15.36 -7.14 -7.13
C MET A 17 -15.08 -8.31 -8.08
N LYS A 18 -16.12 -8.94 -8.65
CA LYS A 18 -15.94 -10.00 -9.66
C LYS A 18 -15.22 -9.50 -10.92
N LEU A 19 -15.42 -8.25 -11.32
CA LEU A 19 -14.70 -7.65 -12.45
C LEU A 19 -13.22 -7.40 -12.14
N MET A 20 -12.86 -7.22 -10.87
CA MET A 20 -11.47 -7.02 -10.43
C MET A 20 -10.69 -8.33 -10.27
N LEU A 21 -11.38 -9.47 -10.07
CA LEU A 21 -10.75 -10.77 -9.83
C LEU A 21 -9.70 -11.17 -10.89
N PRO A 22 -9.93 -10.99 -12.21
CA PRO A 22 -8.91 -11.35 -13.21
C PRO A 22 -7.59 -10.62 -13.00
N PHE A 23 -7.63 -9.33 -12.63
CA PHE A 23 -6.42 -8.55 -12.34
C PHE A 23 -5.72 -9.03 -11.07
N MET A 24 -6.48 -9.41 -10.03
CA MET A 24 -5.90 -9.97 -8.81
C MET A 24 -5.21 -11.31 -9.07
N MET A 25 -5.80 -12.15 -9.92
CA MET A 25 -5.21 -13.42 -10.33
C MET A 25 -3.93 -13.21 -11.13
N GLU A 26 -3.93 -12.27 -12.08
CA GLU A 26 -2.74 -11.92 -12.87
C GLU A 26 -1.57 -11.48 -11.98
N VAL A 27 -1.81 -10.55 -11.04
CA VAL A 27 -0.79 -10.13 -10.06
C VAL A 27 -0.32 -11.30 -9.20
N GLY A 28 -1.23 -12.20 -8.82
CA GLY A 28 -0.90 -13.43 -8.07
C GLY A 28 0.00 -14.38 -8.86
N ASP A 29 -0.27 -14.57 -10.15
CA ASP A 29 0.54 -15.40 -11.04
C ASP A 29 1.95 -14.80 -11.19
N HIS A 30 2.07 -13.49 -11.34
CA HIS A 30 3.37 -12.79 -11.35
C HIS A 30 4.17 -13.03 -10.06
N MET A 31 3.53 -12.91 -8.90
CA MET A 31 4.15 -13.20 -7.61
C MET A 31 4.66 -14.65 -7.54
N VAL A 32 3.84 -15.62 -7.93
CA VAL A 32 4.22 -17.06 -7.91
C VAL A 32 5.35 -17.35 -8.89
N LEU A 33 5.32 -16.76 -10.08
CA LEU A 33 6.38 -16.90 -11.08
C LEU A 33 7.71 -16.36 -10.55
N ASN A 34 7.69 -15.18 -9.92
CA ASN A 34 8.88 -14.60 -9.30
C ASN A 34 9.43 -15.49 -8.16
N LEU A 35 8.57 -16.01 -7.29
CA LEU A 35 9.00 -16.93 -6.22
C LEU A 35 9.63 -18.21 -6.78
N LYS A 36 8.99 -18.84 -7.78
CA LYS A 36 9.53 -20.03 -8.46
C LYS A 36 10.88 -19.76 -9.12
N LYS A 37 11.05 -18.59 -9.73
CA LYS A 37 12.32 -18.15 -10.31
C LYS A 37 13.40 -18.04 -9.25
N ASN A 38 13.13 -17.34 -8.14
CA ASN A 38 14.08 -17.16 -7.05
C ASN A 38 14.49 -18.48 -6.38
N ILE A 39 13.57 -19.44 -6.24
CA ILE A 39 13.91 -20.79 -5.73
C ILE A 39 14.84 -21.53 -6.69
N LYS A 40 14.58 -21.45 -8.01
CA LYS A 40 15.41 -22.12 -9.02
C LYS A 40 16.82 -21.53 -9.14
N GLU A 41 16.94 -20.21 -9.01
CA GLU A 41 18.23 -19.49 -9.06
C GLU A 41 18.99 -19.58 -7.74
N GLY A 42 18.30 -19.91 -6.65
CA GLY A 42 18.89 -20.15 -5.34
C GLY A 42 19.79 -21.38 -5.31
N LYS A 43 20.81 -21.35 -4.44
CA LYS A 43 21.69 -22.50 -4.17
C LYS A 43 21.06 -23.52 -3.22
N THR A 44 19.93 -23.17 -2.60
CA THR A 44 19.22 -23.94 -1.58
C THR A 44 17.86 -24.40 -2.09
N PRO A 45 17.33 -25.54 -1.61
CA PRO A 45 16.02 -26.05 -2.03
C PRO A 45 14.83 -25.25 -1.47
N TYR A 46 15.09 -24.19 -0.71
CA TYR A 46 14.11 -23.32 -0.08
C TYR A 46 14.49 -21.85 -0.28
N LEU A 47 13.51 -20.97 -0.14
CA LEU A 47 13.65 -19.52 -0.21
C LEU A 47 13.07 -18.90 1.06
N ASP A 48 13.89 -18.16 1.79
CA ASP A 48 13.42 -17.34 2.90
C ASP A 48 12.73 -16.08 2.36
N VAL A 49 11.51 -15.82 2.85
CA VAL A 49 10.69 -14.70 2.38
C VAL A 49 10.16 -13.91 3.57
N ASP A 50 10.35 -12.59 3.54
CA ASP A 50 9.61 -11.70 4.43
C ASP A 50 8.14 -11.63 3.97
N ALA A 51 7.27 -12.29 4.74
CA ALA A 51 5.84 -12.34 4.45
C ALA A 51 5.20 -10.94 4.39
N LYS A 52 5.70 -9.97 5.17
CA LYS A 52 5.18 -8.60 5.15
C LYS A 52 5.54 -7.90 3.85
N ASP A 53 6.81 -7.97 3.42
CA ASP A 53 7.24 -7.42 2.13
C ASP A 53 6.46 -8.07 0.98
N LEU A 54 6.39 -9.40 0.95
CA LEU A 54 5.70 -10.14 -0.12
C LEU A 54 4.22 -9.75 -0.22
N THR A 55 3.48 -9.80 0.88
CA THR A 55 2.04 -9.48 0.89
C THR A 55 1.78 -8.00 0.64
N SER A 56 2.64 -7.10 1.11
CA SER A 56 2.52 -5.67 0.86
C SER A 56 2.71 -5.31 -0.62
N ARG A 57 3.65 -5.96 -1.30
CA ARG A 57 3.88 -5.82 -2.75
C ARG A 57 2.70 -6.32 -3.55
N PHE A 58 2.20 -7.51 -3.22
CA PHE A 58 1.00 -8.06 -3.84
C PHE A 58 -0.21 -7.12 -3.69
N ALA A 59 -0.49 -6.65 -2.46
CA ALA A 59 -1.62 -5.75 -2.21
C ALA A 59 -1.47 -4.41 -2.96
N ASN A 60 -0.25 -3.87 -3.00
CA ASN A 60 0.04 -2.65 -3.73
C ASN A 60 -0.20 -2.81 -5.23
N ASP A 61 0.26 -3.90 -5.83
CA ASP A 61 0.16 -4.14 -7.28
C ASP A 61 -1.30 -4.43 -7.68
N VAL A 62 -2.07 -5.10 -6.82
CA VAL A 62 -3.53 -5.24 -6.96
C VAL A 62 -4.22 -3.87 -6.94
N ILE A 63 -3.85 -2.98 -6.02
CA ILE A 63 -4.43 -1.62 -5.96
C ILE A 63 -4.02 -0.81 -7.20
N ALA A 64 -2.75 -0.87 -7.61
CA ALA A 64 -2.25 -0.19 -8.80
C ALA A 64 -3.06 -0.60 -10.04
N THR A 65 -3.27 -1.90 -10.20
CA THR A 65 -3.97 -2.46 -11.36
C THR A 65 -5.47 -2.16 -11.30
N CYS A 66 -6.13 -2.46 -10.18
CA CYS A 66 -7.59 -2.35 -10.08
C CYS A 66 -8.09 -0.90 -9.95
N ALA A 67 -7.37 -0.04 -9.20
CA ALA A 67 -7.84 1.31 -8.90
C ALA A 67 -7.28 2.36 -9.88
N PHE A 68 -6.05 2.15 -10.37
CA PHE A 68 -5.37 3.12 -11.24
C PHE A 68 -5.17 2.63 -12.67
N GLY A 69 -5.48 1.36 -12.97
CA GLY A 69 -5.26 0.78 -14.29
C GLY A 69 -3.77 0.64 -14.66
N LEU A 70 -2.88 0.68 -13.66
CA LEU A 70 -1.44 0.60 -13.86
C LEU A 70 -0.98 -0.85 -13.70
N LYS A 71 -0.34 -1.39 -14.73
CA LYS A 71 0.32 -2.68 -14.65
C LYS A 71 1.67 -2.50 -13.94
N VAL A 72 1.78 -3.05 -12.74
CA VAL A 72 2.95 -2.95 -11.87
C VAL A 72 3.41 -4.36 -11.51
N ASP A 73 4.72 -4.61 -11.58
CA ASP A 73 5.35 -5.84 -11.10
C ASP A 73 6.45 -5.49 -10.09
N SER A 74 6.04 -5.15 -8.88
CA SER A 74 6.95 -4.79 -7.79
C SER A 74 7.67 -6.02 -7.19
N HIS A 75 7.27 -7.24 -7.57
CA HIS A 75 7.93 -8.46 -7.17
C HIS A 75 9.23 -8.69 -7.96
N THR A 76 9.20 -8.43 -9.26
CA THR A 76 10.39 -8.47 -10.13
C THR A 76 11.19 -7.17 -10.04
N GLU A 77 10.51 -6.00 -10.10
CA GLU A 77 11.14 -4.68 -10.02
C GLU A 77 11.17 -4.17 -8.57
N ARG A 78 12.23 -4.50 -7.83
CA ARG A 78 12.31 -4.15 -6.40
C ARG A 78 12.25 -2.65 -6.12
N ASP A 79 12.76 -1.83 -7.04
CA ASP A 79 12.81 -0.35 -6.96
C ASP A 79 11.59 0.33 -7.62
N ASN A 80 10.48 -0.38 -7.77
CA ASN A 80 9.28 0.17 -8.38
C ASN A 80 8.78 1.41 -7.61
N GLN A 81 8.65 2.53 -8.32
CA GLN A 81 8.29 3.82 -7.72
C GLN A 81 6.88 3.83 -7.15
N PHE A 82 5.92 3.14 -7.79
CA PHE A 82 4.54 3.08 -7.28
C PHE A 82 4.52 2.36 -5.93
N TYR A 83 5.22 1.24 -5.81
CA TYR A 83 5.38 0.53 -4.53
C TYR A 83 6.08 1.39 -3.48
N ALA A 84 7.18 2.08 -3.83
CA ALA A 84 7.90 2.94 -2.89
C ALA A 84 7.01 4.08 -2.34
N GLN A 85 6.19 4.69 -3.19
CA GLN A 85 5.23 5.71 -2.76
C GLN A 85 4.06 5.11 -1.96
N GLY A 86 3.55 3.95 -2.38
CA GLY A 86 2.53 3.21 -1.63
C GLY A 86 2.98 2.82 -0.23
N LEU A 87 4.25 2.42 -0.08
CA LEU A 87 4.85 2.12 1.22
C LEU A 87 4.94 3.38 2.09
N LYS A 88 5.38 4.52 1.54
CA LYS A 88 5.40 5.80 2.27
C LYS A 88 4.00 6.22 2.72
N ALA A 89 3.00 6.08 1.84
CA ALA A 89 1.61 6.43 2.12
C ALA A 89 0.97 5.51 3.17
N SER A 90 1.34 4.23 3.20
CA SER A 90 0.86 3.26 4.19
C SER A 90 1.68 3.24 5.48
N SER A 91 2.91 3.77 5.47
CA SER A 91 3.76 3.87 6.65
C SER A 91 3.30 5.01 7.57
N PHE A 92 2.57 4.65 8.63
CA PHE A 92 2.27 5.60 9.70
C PHE A 92 3.40 5.57 10.73
N LYS A 93 4.19 6.64 10.78
CA LYS A 93 5.22 6.78 11.84
C LYS A 93 4.53 6.88 13.19
N PHE A 94 5.10 6.25 14.22
CA PHE A 94 4.53 6.28 15.58
C PHE A 94 4.27 7.71 16.09
N LYS A 95 5.16 8.66 15.75
CA LYS A 95 4.97 10.10 16.04
C LYS A 95 3.74 10.69 15.34
N GLN A 96 3.49 10.31 14.09
CA GLN A 96 2.32 10.76 13.32
C GLN A 96 1.03 10.16 13.89
N LEU A 97 1.09 8.91 14.35
CA LEU A 97 -0.03 8.26 15.04
C LEU A 97 -0.35 8.95 16.37
N ILE A 98 0.65 9.28 17.19
CA ILE A 98 0.47 10.04 18.44
C ILE A 98 -0.14 11.42 18.15
N LEU A 99 0.41 12.16 17.17
CA LEU A 99 -0.13 13.46 16.78
C LEU A 99 -1.58 13.37 16.29
N PHE A 100 -1.92 12.31 15.56
CA PHE A 100 -3.29 12.05 15.10
C PHE A 100 -4.22 11.79 16.29
N PHE A 101 -3.83 10.94 17.24
CA PHE A 101 -4.60 10.68 18.45
C PHE A 101 -4.76 11.92 19.33
N MET A 102 -3.69 12.71 19.55
CA MET A 102 -3.74 13.95 20.30
C MET A 102 -4.64 15.00 19.64
N SER A 103 -4.62 15.06 18.31
CA SER A 103 -5.50 15.95 17.53
C SER A 103 -6.96 15.55 17.66
N PHE A 104 -7.24 14.25 17.82
CA PHE A 104 -8.59 13.74 18.06
C PHE A 104 -9.05 13.99 19.51
N ALA A 105 -8.16 13.81 20.49
CA ALA A 105 -8.46 14.02 21.92
C ALA A 105 -8.62 15.50 22.29
N PHE A 106 -7.85 16.40 21.68
CA PHE A 106 -7.86 17.84 21.97
C PHE A 106 -8.05 18.68 20.69
N PRO A 107 -9.28 18.74 20.15
CA PRO A 107 -9.57 19.39 18.87
C PRO A 107 -9.20 20.89 18.83
N LYS A 108 -9.11 21.56 19.98
CA LYS A 108 -8.73 22.98 20.08
C LYS A 108 -7.23 23.25 19.86
N LEU A 109 -6.35 22.26 20.04
CA LEU A 109 -4.89 22.40 19.87
C LEU A 109 -4.41 21.97 18.47
N THR A 110 -5.30 21.41 17.66
CA THR A 110 -5.03 20.84 16.32
C THR A 110 -4.28 21.79 15.39
N LYS A 111 -4.60 23.09 15.43
CA LYS A 111 -3.94 24.09 14.57
C LYS A 111 -2.44 24.19 14.85
N VAL A 112 -2.01 24.08 16.11
CA VAL A 112 -0.59 24.19 16.49
C VAL A 112 0.13 22.87 16.23
N SER A 113 -0.47 21.73 16.58
CA SER A 113 0.15 20.41 16.34
C SER A 113 0.30 20.07 14.86
N ILE A 114 -0.66 20.49 14.01
CA ILE A 114 -0.54 20.36 12.55
C ILE A 114 0.55 21.29 12.01
N GLN A 115 0.62 22.55 12.46
CA GLN A 115 1.65 23.50 12.04
C GLN A 115 3.08 23.02 12.40
N VAL A 116 3.26 22.45 13.60
CA VAL A 116 4.55 21.89 14.04
C VAL A 116 4.95 20.68 13.19
N TYR A 117 3.99 19.85 12.78
CA TYR A 117 4.26 18.73 11.89
C TYR A 117 4.68 19.18 10.47
N TYR A 118 3.98 20.15 9.89
CA TYR A 118 4.35 20.74 8.58
C TYR A 118 5.72 21.42 8.63
N ASN A 119 6.03 22.18 9.68
CA ASN A 119 7.35 22.79 9.85
C ASN A 119 8.46 21.73 10.00
N SER A 120 8.23 20.65 10.73
CA SER A 120 9.18 19.54 10.86
C SER A 120 9.37 18.76 9.56
N LEU A 121 8.37 18.72 8.68
CA LEU A 121 8.43 18.07 7.36
C LEU A 121 9.21 18.93 6.35
N MET A 122 9.01 20.26 6.38
CA MET A 122 9.74 21.21 5.52
C MET A 122 11.23 21.33 5.87
N LEU A 123 11.61 21.11 7.13
CA LEU A 123 13.00 21.08 7.58
C LEU A 123 13.77 19.80 7.18
N GLN A 124 13.07 18.79 6.63
CA GLN A 124 13.66 17.51 6.19
C GLN A 124 13.70 17.36 4.66
N LEU A 125 13.20 18.36 3.92
CA LEU A 125 13.32 18.51 2.47
C LEU A 125 14.43 19.51 2.15
#